data_AF-A0A7W1LWI2-F1
#
_entry.id   AF-A0A7W1LWI2-F1
#
_cell.length_a   1.000
_cell.length_b   1.000
_cell.length_c   1.000
_cell.angle_alpha   90.00
_cell.angle_beta   90.00
_cell.angle_gamma   90.00
#
_symmetry.space_group_name_H-M   'P 1'
#
loop_
_entity.id
_entity.type
_entity.pdbx_description
1 polymer ?
#
loop_
_entity_poly.entity_id
_entity_poly.type
_entity_poly.pdbx_seq_one_letter_code
_entity_poly.pdbx_strand_id
1 'polypeptide(L)' 'MRAPFLIAGAERAVSTSVGIAAANGRDDVDSVLSRADAALYKAKREGGGGFSIAIDSTDKAAPDGGVT' A
#
# COMPACT_ATOMS: atom_id res chain seq x y z
N MET A 1 -5.70 15.85 -0.92
CA MET A 1 -6.69 16.69 -1.64
C MET A 1 -6.76 18.05 -0.97
N ARG A 2 -6.93 19.14 -1.73
CA ARG A 2 -6.90 20.52 -1.17
C ARG A 2 -8.27 21.21 -1.10
N ALA A 3 -9.30 20.72 -1.80
CA ALA A 3 -10.65 21.29 -1.77
C ALA A 3 -11.69 20.23 -1.34
N PRO A 4 -12.71 20.61 -0.54
CA PRO A 4 -13.83 19.73 -0.21
C PRO A 4 -14.64 19.32 -1.43
N PHE A 5 -15.33 18.18 -1.33
CA PHE A 5 -16.31 17.75 -2.33
C PHE A 5 -17.71 18.19 -1.91
N LEU A 6 -18.49 18.70 -2.86
CA LEU A 6 -19.92 18.98 -2.63
C LEU A 6 -20.72 17.68 -2.82
N ILE A 7 -21.24 17.13 -1.72
CA ILE A 7 -22.02 15.88 -1.71
C ILE A 7 -23.36 16.17 -1.05
N ALA A 8 -24.47 16.01 -1.78
CA ALA A 8 -25.83 16.30 -1.31
C ALA A 8 -25.99 17.72 -0.72
N GLY A 9 -25.36 18.72 -1.35
CA GLY A 9 -25.41 20.12 -0.91
C GLY A 9 -24.55 20.44 0.32
N ALA A 10 -23.76 19.49 0.84
CA ALA A 10 -22.85 19.71 1.94
C ALA A 10 -21.39 19.52 1.52
N GLU A 11 -20.49 20.37 2.03
CA GLU A 11 -19.05 20.21 1.83
C GLU A 11 -18.50 19.06 2.69
N ARG A 12 -17.75 18.17 2.05
CA ARG A 12 -17.08 17.03 2.70
C ARG A 12 -15.59 17.06 2.39
N ALA A 13 -14.79 17.28 3.42
CA ALA A 13 -13.35 17.08 3.34
C ALA A 13 -13.03 15.59 3.52
N VAL A 14 -12.25 15.02 2.61
CA VAL A 14 -11.70 13.67 2.73
C VAL A 14 -10.19 13.71 2.61
N SER A 15 -9.53 12.86 3.38
CA SER A 15 -8.10 12.60 3.25
C SER A 15 -7.89 11.27 2.51
N THR A 16 -6.70 11.06 1.97
CA THR A 16 -6.35 9.82 1.29
C THR A 16 -5.04 9.31 1.87
N SER A 17 -5.06 8.06 2.32
CA SER A 17 -3.82 7.33 2.63
C SER A 17 -3.44 6.47 1.44
N VAL A 18 -2.15 6.41 1.11
CA VAL A 18 -1.63 5.64 -0.03
C VAL A 18 -0.51 4.71 0.42
N GLY A 19 -0.61 3.43 0.09
CA GLY A 19 0.47 2.46 0.25
C GLY A 19 1.15 2.20 -1.08
N ILE A 20 2.48 2.22 -1.11
CA ILE A 20 3.29 2.06 -2.32
C ILE A 20 4.22 0.87 -2.14
N ALA A 21 4.25 -0.04 -3.10
CA ALA A 21 5.21 -1.14 -3.17
C ALA A 21 5.83 -1.19 -4.57
N ALA A 22 7.16 -1.36 -4.63
CA ALA A 22 7.85 -1.63 -5.88
C ALA A 22 7.77 -3.12 -6.21
N ALA A 23 7.32 -3.45 -7.41
CA ALA A 23 7.40 -4.81 -7.93
C ALA A 23 8.77 -5.02 -8.60
N ASN A 24 9.36 -6.19 -8.41
CA ASN A 24 10.45 -6.69 -9.23
C ASN A 24 9.93 -7.80 -10.16
N GLY A 25 10.71 -8.17 -11.18
CA GLY A 25 10.29 -9.15 -12.20
C GLY A 25 10.07 -10.59 -11.71
N ARG A 26 10.30 -10.87 -10.42
CA ARG A 26 10.07 -12.18 -9.77
C ARG A 26 8.91 -12.15 -8.78
N ASP A 27 8.32 -10.97 -8.51
CA ASP A 27 7.23 -10.86 -7.56
C ASP A 27 5.93 -11.38 -8.18
N ASP A 28 5.19 -12.14 -7.38
CA ASP A 28 3.79 -12.44 -7.65
C ASP A 28 2.90 -11.22 -7.34
N VAL A 29 1.78 -11.07 -8.06
CA VAL A 29 0.86 -9.93 -7.91
C VAL A 29 0.33 -9.82 -6.49
N ASP A 30 -0.06 -10.93 -5.86
CA ASP A 30 -0.60 -10.91 -4.50
C ASP A 30 0.47 -10.47 -3.50
N SER A 31 1.74 -10.81 -3.75
CA SER A 31 2.86 -10.37 -2.92
C SER A 31 3.09 -8.85 -2.99
N VAL A 32 2.93 -8.24 -4.17
CA VAL A 32 3.05 -6.79 -4.36
C VAL A 32 1.88 -6.08 -3.69
N LEU A 33 0.66 -6.59 -3.90
CA LEU A 33 -0.56 -6.03 -3.31
C LEU A 33 -0.52 -6.10 -1.78
N SER A 34 -0.11 -7.23 -1.22
CA SER A 34 0.00 -7.40 0.23
C SER A 34 0.99 -6.39 0.84
N ARG A 35 2.12 -6.14 0.18
CA ARG A 35 3.10 -5.13 0.63
C ARG A 35 2.55 -3.71 0.52
N ALA A 36 1.86 -3.39 -0.58
CA ALA A 36 1.23 -2.09 -0.75
C ALA A 36 0.15 -1.85 0.33
N ASP A 37 -0.65 -2.87 0.65
CA ASP A 37 -1.67 -2.77 1.69
C ASP A 37 -1.06 -2.61 3.08
N ALA A 38 0.01 -3.34 3.40
CA ALA A 38 0.75 -3.15 4.66
C ALA A 38 1.29 -1.71 4.80
N ALA A 39 1.81 -1.14 3.70
CA ALA A 39 2.25 0.25 3.67
C ALA A 39 1.07 1.24 3.82
N LEU A 40 -0.09 0.96 3.20
CA LEU A 40 -1.30 1.76 3.37
C LEU A 40 -1.74 1.82 4.83
N TYR A 41 -1.77 0.66 5.51
CA TYR A 41 -2.13 0.59 6.92
C TYR A 41 -1.13 1.31 7.81
N LYS A 42 0.16 1.32 7.45
CA LYS A 42 1.14 2.18 8.13
C LYS A 42 0.78 3.66 7.99
N ALA A 43 0.53 4.14 6.77
CA ALA A 43 0.12 5.52 6.52
C ALA A 43 -1.19 5.90 7.24
N LYS A 44 -2.14 4.96 7.37
CA LYS A 44 -3.38 5.19 8.15
C LYS A 44 -3.10 5.34 9.65
N ARG A 45 -2.18 4.57 10.20
CA ARG A 45 -1.84 4.61 11.63
C ARG A 45 -1.01 5.83 12.02
N GLU A 46 -0.24 6.40 11.09
CA GLU A 46 0.59 7.60 11.30
C GLU A 46 -0.19 8.92 11.21
N GLY A 47 -1.53 8.88 11.32
CA GLY A 47 -2.41 10.06 11.30
C GLY A 47 -3.26 10.19 10.04
N GLY A 48 -3.08 9.29 9.07
CA GLY A 48 -3.85 9.29 7.83
C GLY A 48 -3.48 10.43 6.87
N GLY A 49 -4.08 10.46 5.69
CA GLY A 49 -3.89 11.56 4.72
C GLY A 49 -2.52 11.67 4.05
N GLY A 50 -1.59 10.75 4.33
CA GLY A 50 -0.25 10.69 3.75
C GLY A 50 0.02 9.39 2.98
N PHE A 51 1.29 9.06 2.77
CA PHE A 51 1.69 7.83 2.10
C PHE A 51 2.78 7.10 2.87
N SER A 52 2.93 5.81 2.62
CA SER A 52 4.10 5.03 3.05
C SER A 52 4.57 4.13 1.93
N ILE A 53 5.87 3.85 1.93
CA ILE A 53 6.52 2.99 0.94
C ILE A 53 7.00 1.73 1.66
N ALA A 54 6.66 0.57 1.12
CA ALA A 54 7.29 -0.69 1.51
C ALA A 54 8.70 -0.73 0.91
N ILE A 55 9.71 -0.43 1.73
CA ILE A 55 11.11 -0.70 1.38
C ILE A 55 11.34 -2.20 1.55
N ASP A 56 11.77 -2.85 0.47
CA ASP A 56 12.07 -4.27 0.49
C ASP A 56 13.32 -4.50 1.36
N SER A 57 13.15 -5.19 2.48
CA SER A 57 14.27 -5.81 3.18
C SER A 57 14.44 -7.20 2.60
N THR A 58 15.24 -7.30 1.53
CA THR A 58 15.94 -8.52 1.07
C THR A 58 15.13 -9.82 1.06
N ASP A 59 14.87 -10.30 -0.17
CA ASP A 59 14.98 -11.72 -0.55
C ASP A 59 14.54 -12.73 0.52
N LYS A 60 13.23 -12.94 0.68
CA LYS A 60 12.79 -14.26 1.13
C LYS A 60 12.66 -15.13 -0.10
N ALA A 61 13.76 -15.79 -0.49
CA ALA A 61 13.73 -16.92 -1.40
C ALA A 61 12.62 -17.88 -0.92
N ALA A 62 11.64 -18.13 -1.79
CA ALA A 62 10.69 -19.21 -1.57
C ALA A 62 11.49 -20.52 -1.48
N PRO A 63 11.16 -21.45 -0.57
CA PRO A 63 11.84 -22.73 -0.52
C PRO A 63 11.65 -23.45 -1.85
N ASP A 64 12.77 -23.88 -2.43
CA ASP A 64 12.78 -24.75 -3.61
C ASP A 64 11.84 -25.91 -3.33
N GLY A 65 10.77 -25.98 -4.13
CA GLY A 65 9.82 -27.08 -4.11
C GLY A 65 10.54 -28.36 -4.53
N GLY A 66 11.12 -29.06 -3.56
CA GLY A 66 11.56 -30.44 -3.71
C GLY A 66 10.35 -31.29 -4.03
N VAL A 67 10.29 -31.81 -5.26
CA VAL A 67 9.45 -32.95 -5.60
C VAL A 67 10.39 -34.14 -5.78
N THR A 68 10.22 -35.13 -4.91
CA THR A 68 10.77 -36.49 -5.05
C THR A 68 9.72 -37.34 -5.76
#